data_AF-A0YYA9-F1
#
_entry.id   AF-A0YYA9-F1
#
_cell.length_a   1.000
_cell.length_b   1.000
_cell.length_c   1.000
_cell.angle_alpha   90.00
_cell.angle_beta   90.00
_cell.angle_gamma   90.00
#
_symmetry.space_group_name_H-M   'P 1'
#
loop_
_entity.id
_entity.type
_entity.pdbx_description
1 polymer ?
#
loop_
_entity_poly.entity_id
_entity_poly.type
_entity_poly.pdbx_seq_one_letter_code
_entity_poly.pdbx_strand_id
1 'polypeptide(L)'
;MEYGVCESDRCFFNGEEIPEVGYKGEPVMDESFMLFFNAHYEMIEFDLPAGLRDRKWRVVIDTKEPYFINDWVFYTEDKPVPVTERSVVVLQRC
;
A
#
# COMPACT_ATOMS: atom_id res chain seq x y z
N MET A 1 -2.59 23.62 20.06
CA MET A 1 -2.21 22.24 19.74
C MET A 1 -3.49 21.56 19.32
N GLU A 2 -3.72 21.52 18.01
CA GLU A 2 -4.88 20.88 17.41
C GLU A 2 -4.54 19.40 17.29
N TYR A 3 -5.15 18.56 18.13
CA TYR A 3 -5.09 17.12 17.94
C TYR A 3 -6.01 16.80 16.77
N GLY A 4 -5.46 16.78 15.55
CA GLY A 4 -6.16 16.18 14.43
C GLY A 4 -6.41 14.71 14.76
N VAL A 5 -7.67 14.33 14.87
CA VAL A 5 -8.05 12.92 14.89
C VAL A 5 -7.82 12.42 13.46
N CYS A 6 -6.75 11.65 13.24
CA CYS A 6 -6.60 10.88 12.01
C CYS A 6 -7.66 9.77 12.01
N GLU A 7 -8.83 10.03 11.43
CA GLU A 7 -9.89 9.01 11.30
C GLU A 7 -9.40 7.85 10.43
N SER A 8 -8.65 8.12 9.35
CA SER A 8 -7.86 7.16 8.59
C SER A 8 -7.03 7.90 7.53
N ASP A 9 -5.84 7.41 7.21
CA ASP A 9 -4.94 8.07 6.25
C ASP A 9 -4.40 7.06 5.23
N ARG A 10 -4.17 7.54 4.01
CA ARG A 10 -3.51 6.78 2.95
C ARG A 10 -2.22 7.49 2.58
N CYS A 11 -1.13 6.73 2.55
CA CYS A 11 0.19 7.22 2.15
C CYS A 11 0.72 6.40 0.97
N PHE A 12 1.27 7.08 -0.03
CA PHE A 12 1.90 6.46 -1.19
C PHE A 12 3.42 6.69 -1.12
N PHE A 13 4.20 5.63 -1.28
CA PHE A 13 5.65 5.71 -1.32
C PHE A 13 6.14 5.27 -2.70
N ASN A 14 6.63 6.24 -3.46
CA ASN A 14 7.16 5.98 -4.79
C ASN A 14 8.64 5.57 -4.72
N GLY A 15 8.94 4.29 -4.95
CA GLY A 15 10.31 3.79 -5.06
C GLY A 15 11.10 4.40 -6.23
N GLU A 16 10.44 4.97 -7.25
CA GLU A 16 11.15 5.60 -8.39
C GLU A 16 11.82 6.94 -8.05
N GLU A 17 11.59 7.50 -6.85
CA GLU A 17 12.07 8.83 -6.47
C GLU A 17 13.31 8.81 -5.54
N ILE A 18 13.76 7.62 -5.13
CA ILE A 18 15.05 7.44 -4.45
C ILE A 18 15.99 6.73 -5.43
N PRO A 19 16.81 7.46 -6.20
CA PRO A 19 17.81 6.85 -7.06
C PRO A 19 18.89 6.22 -6.18
N GLU A 20 18.74 4.93 -5.87
CA GLU A 20 19.81 4.15 -5.29
C GLU A 20 20.68 3.61 -6.44
N VAL A 21 21.96 3.98 -6.39
CA VAL A 21 22.96 3.46 -7.32
C VAL A 21 23.55 2.22 -6.66
N GLY A 22 23.36 1.05 -7.27
CA GLY A 22 23.93 -0.20 -6.76
C GLY A 22 25.46 -0.11 -6.68
N TYR A 23 26.09 -1.01 -5.92
CA TYR A 23 27.56 -1.06 -5.74
C TYR A 23 28.36 -1.13 -7.06
N LYS A 24 27.72 -1.50 -8.16
CA LYS A 24 28.32 -1.62 -9.50
C LYS A 24 27.84 -0.55 -10.50
N GLY A 25 27.06 0.44 -10.06
CA GLY A 25 26.62 1.55 -10.91
C GLY A 25 25.34 1.28 -11.71
N GLU A 26 24.67 0.15 -11.50
CA GLU A 26 23.35 -0.10 -12.07
C GLU A 26 22.27 0.77 -11.42
N PRO A 27 21.29 1.26 -12.21
CA PRO A 27 20.08 1.83 -11.65
C PRO A 27 19.31 0.72 -10.94
N VAL A 28 19.13 0.84 -9.63
CA VAL A 28 18.16 0.03 -8.89
C VAL A 28 16.81 0.71 -9.09
N MET A 29 15.97 0.14 -9.96
CA MET A 29 14.55 0.50 -10.03
C MET A 29 13.88 -0.05 -8.78
N ASP A 30 13.62 0.79 -7.80
CA ASP A 30 13.06 0.34 -6.53
C ASP A 30 11.57 -0.02 -6.68
N GLU A 31 11.12 -0.95 -5.85
CA GLU A 31 9.75 -1.43 -5.86
C GLU A 31 8.81 -0.32 -5.33
N SER A 32 7.72 0.01 -6.03
CA SER A 32 6.77 1.03 -5.54
C SER A 32 5.80 0.40 -4.53
N PHE A 33 5.55 1.09 -3.41
CA PHE A 33 4.65 0.60 -2.35
C PHE A 33 3.50 1.56 -2.05
N MET A 34 2.34 1.00 -1.72
CA MET A 34 1.18 1.76 -1.28
C MET A 34 0.75 1.29 0.10
N LEU A 35 0.58 2.23 1.03
CA LEU A 35 0.20 1.95 2.41
C LEU A 35 -1.19 2.51 2.69
N PHE A 36 -2.06 1.65 3.22
CA PHE A 36 -3.36 2.05 3.75
C PHE A 36 -3.38 1.84 5.25
N PHE A 37 -3.65 2.91 5.99
CA PHE A 37 -3.71 2.89 7.45
C PHE A 37 -5.14 3.17 7.89
N ASN A 38 -5.80 2.16 8.44
CA ASN A 38 -7.12 2.32 9.03
C ASN A 38 -7.02 2.43 10.55
N ALA A 39 -7.08 3.66 11.09
CA ALA A 39 -7.20 3.90 12.53
C ALA A 39 -8.66 3.88 13.03
N HIS A 40 -9.62 3.81 12.13
CA HIS A 40 -11.04 3.77 12.45
C HIS A 40 -11.42 2.42 13.08
N TYR A 41 -12.57 2.41 13.74
CA TYR A 41 -13.13 1.22 14.38
C TYR A 41 -14.02 0.38 13.46
N GLU A 42 -14.20 0.82 12.21
CA GLU A 42 -14.93 0.12 11.14
C GLU A 42 -14.00 -0.12 9.96
N MET A 43 -14.36 -1.09 9.11
CA MET A 43 -13.69 -1.32 7.84
C MET A 43 -13.87 -0.12 6.91
N ILE A 44 -12.80 0.25 6.20
CA ILE A 44 -12.79 1.31 5.19
C ILE A 44 -12.32 0.72 3.86
N GLU A 45 -13.00 1.12 2.79
CA GLU A 45 -12.65 0.78 1.41
C GLU A 45 -11.80 1.91 0.79
N PHE A 46 -10.60 1.56 0.32
CA PHE A 46 -9.62 2.49 -0.20
C PHE A 46 -9.46 2.31 -1.73
N ASP A 47 -9.86 3.30 -2.54
CA ASP A 47 -9.77 3.24 -4.02
C ASP A 47 -8.35 3.47 -4.55
N LEU A 48 -7.78 2.66 -5.44
CA LEU A 48 -6.47 3.00 -6.00
C LEU A 48 -6.44 4.43 -6.61
N PRO A 49 -5.38 5.24 -6.38
CA PRO A 49 -5.26 6.57 -6.98
C PRO A 49 -5.35 6.49 -8.51
N ALA A 50 -6.08 7.42 -9.14
CA ALA A 50 -6.41 7.36 -10.57
C ALA A 50 -5.20 7.09 -11.49
N GLY A 51 -4.04 7.70 -11.20
CA GLY A 51 -2.81 7.52 -11.99
C GLY A 51 -2.05 6.21 -11.75
N LEU A 52 -2.53 5.35 -10.86
CA LEU A 52 -1.90 4.07 -10.46
C LEU A 52 -2.84 2.86 -10.65
N ARG A 53 -4.06 3.08 -11.15
CA ARG A 53 -5.09 2.03 -11.34
C ARG A 53 -4.74 1.06 -12.47
N ASP A 54 -3.97 1.51 -13.46
CA ASP A 54 -3.49 0.71 -14.59
C ASP A 54 -2.39 -0.29 -14.18
N ARG A 55 -1.88 -0.19 -12.94
CA ARG A 55 -0.83 -1.06 -12.41
C ARG A 55 -1.43 -2.22 -11.62
N LYS A 56 -0.70 -3.33 -11.63
CA LYS A 56 -1.01 -4.51 -10.82
C LYS A 56 -0.32 -4.40 -9.47
N TRP A 57 -1.10 -4.50 -8.41
CA TRP A 57 -0.63 -4.38 -7.04
C TRP A 57 -0.83 -5.70 -6.31
N ARG A 58 0.21 -6.23 -5.66
CA ARG A 58 0.12 -7.40 -4.79
C ARG A 58 0.07 -6.99 -3.33
N VAL A 59 -0.76 -7.63 -2.52
CA VAL A 59 -0.67 -7.49 -1.06
C VAL A 59 0.61 -8.17 -0.59
N VAL A 60 1.44 -7.44 0.14
CA VAL A 60 2.65 -8.00 0.79
C VAL A 60 2.54 -8.05 2.30
N ILE A 61 1.76 -7.15 2.89
CA ILE A 61 1.46 -7.14 4.32
C ILE A 61 -0.03 -6.82 4.49
N ASP A 62 -0.71 -7.60 5.32
CA ASP A 62 -2.01 -7.30 5.87
C ASP A 62 -1.97 -7.66 7.36
N THR A 63 -2.05 -6.68 8.24
CA THR A 63 -1.92 -6.92 9.69
C THR A 63 -3.15 -7.62 10.30
N LYS A 64 -4.24 -7.77 9.53
CA LYS A 64 -5.40 -8.58 9.93
C LYS A 64 -5.11 -10.07 9.81
N GLU A 65 -4.28 -10.46 8.85
CA GLU A 65 -3.98 -11.86 8.59
C GLU A 65 -2.90 -12.37 9.55
N PRO A 66 -3.20 -13.36 10.42
CA PRO A 66 -2.27 -13.84 11.44
C PRO A 66 -1.16 -14.75 10.89
N TYR A 67 -1.23 -15.10 9.60
CA TYR A 67 -0.30 -15.99 8.91
C TYR A 67 0.16 -15.37 7.59
N PHE A 68 1.29 -15.85 7.07
CA PHE A 68 1.71 -15.50 5.72
C PHE A 68 0.62 -15.90 4.72
N ILE A 69 0.21 -14.94 3.89
CA ILE A 69 -0.80 -15.14 2.86
C ILE A 69 -0.19 -16.11 1.82
N ASN A 70 -0.76 -17.31 1.72
CA ASN A 70 -0.24 -18.35 0.81
C ASN A 70 -0.61 -18.09 -0.67
N ASP A 71 -1.69 -17.33 -0.90
CA ASP A 71 -2.15 -16.93 -2.23
C ASP A 71 -2.08 -15.41 -2.37
N TRP A 72 -1.24 -14.93 -3.29
CA TRP A 72 -1.10 -13.50 -3.54
C TRP A 72 -2.44 -12.88 -3.94
N VAL A 73 -2.95 -11.97 -3.11
CA VAL A 73 -4.11 -11.13 -3.44
C VAL A 73 -3.63 -9.98 -4.31
N PHE A 74 -4.30 -9.75 -5.43
CA PHE A 74 -3.98 -8.67 -6.35
C PHE A 74 -5.13 -7.67 -6.49
N TYR A 75 -4.77 -6.39 -6.53
CA TYR A 75 -5.67 -5.28 -6.83
C TYR A 75 -5.26 -4.62 -8.15
N THR A 76 -6.27 -4.31 -8.96
CA THR A 76 -6.14 -3.68 -10.28
C THR A 76 -7.35 -2.79 -10.51
N GLU A 77 -7.20 -1.78 -11.37
CA GLU A 77 -8.30 -0.94 -11.86
C GLU A 77 -9.03 -0.21 -10.71
N ASP A 78 -10.36 -0.30 -10.70
CA ASP A 78 -11.25 0.39 -9.76
C ASP A 78 -11.66 -0.50 -8.57
N LYS A 79 -10.96 -1.62 -8.33
CA LYS A 79 -11.27 -2.45 -7.17
C LYS A 79 -10.80 -1.75 -5.89
N PRO A 80 -11.70 -1.42 -4.95
CA PRO A 80 -11.30 -0.86 -3.68
C PRO A 80 -10.53 -1.91 -2.87
N VAL A 81 -9.61 -1.43 -2.05
CA VAL A 81 -8.85 -2.25 -1.12
C VAL A 81 -9.54 -2.17 0.24
N PRO A 82 -10.18 -3.23 0.72
CA PRO A 82 -10.78 -3.25 2.05
C PRO A 82 -9.69 -3.31 3.11
N VAL A 83 -9.76 -2.42 4.09
CA VAL A 83 -8.84 -2.39 5.22
C VAL A 83 -9.68 -2.42 6.49
N THR A 84 -9.55 -3.49 7.27
CA THR A 84 -10.31 -3.65 8.52
C THR A 84 -9.93 -2.62 9.56
N GLU A 85 -10.72 -2.52 10.62
CA GLU A 85 -10.45 -1.64 11.74
C GLU A 85 -9.04 -1.86 12.31
N ARG A 86 -8.39 -0.77 12.70
CA ARG A 86 -7.07 -0.78 13.36
C ARG A 86 -6.02 -1.63 12.66
N SER A 87 -6.00 -1.62 11.32
CA SER A 87 -5.10 -2.44 10.52
C SER A 87 -4.36 -1.65 9.45
N VAL A 88 -3.32 -2.28 8.91
CA VAL A 88 -2.47 -1.75 7.85
C VAL A 88 -2.39 -2.77 6.73
N VAL A 89 -2.62 -2.29 5.50
CA VAL A 89 -2.37 -3.06 4.27
C VAL A 89 -1.25 -2.39 3.48
N VAL A 90 -0.27 -3.18 3.06
CA VAL A 90 0.82 -2.75 2.19
C VAL A 90 0.70 -3.47 0.86
N LEU A 91 0.61 -2.69 -0.19
CA LEU A 91 0.64 -3.16 -1.56
C LEU A 91 2.01 -2.89 -2.18
N GLN A 92 2.45 -3.79 -3.04
CA GLN A 92 3.64 -3.62 -3.86
C GLN A 92 3.27 -3.71 -5.34
N ARG A 93 3.82 -2.81 -6.15
CA ARG A 93 3.67 -2.82 -7.61
C ARG A 93 4.41 -4.03 -8.20
N CYS A 94 3.72 -4.78 -9.06
CA CYS A 94 4.26 -5.87 -9.86
C CYS A 94 4.84 -5.39 -11.20
#